data_AF-A0A8T4IKF9-F1
#
_entry.id   AF-A0A8T4IKF9-F1
#
_cell.length_a   1.000
_cell.length_b   1.000
_cell.length_c   1.000
_cell.angle_alpha   90.00
_cell.angle_beta   90.00
_cell.angle_gamma   90.00
#
_symmetry.space_group_name_H-M   'P 1'
#
loop_
_entity.id
_entity.type
_entity.pdbx_description
1 polymer ?
#
loop_
_entity_poly.entity_id
_entity_poly.type
_entity_poly.pdbx_seq_one_letter_code
_entity_poly.pdbx_strand_id
1 'polypeptide(L)'
;MTVSAHLRARIQVRGAAIHHSTLLSDGAIPGLTGMSCVDDTVHLDVPEGEFRIDLLERPGQGTLLTFRAVFREEPPAEGTWWSSWETEIAAPAASPQVSGTLVAEINESRRRFAAALADARAHALASTATATGPGSGSAPDSRGPSAKGDGPLAAA
;
A
#
# COMPACT_ATOMS: atom_id res chain seq x y z
N MET A 1 -30.28 29.04 48.98
CA MET A 1 -29.38 28.03 48.37
C MET A 1 -29.43 28.22 46.87
N THR A 2 -28.38 28.80 46.28
CA THR A 2 -28.33 29.08 44.84
C THR A 2 -27.48 27.99 44.20
N VAL A 3 -28.09 27.17 43.36
CA VAL A 3 -27.41 26.09 42.63
C VAL A 3 -26.73 26.73 41.42
N SER A 4 -25.39 26.83 41.44
CA SER A 4 -24.60 27.28 40.30
C SER A 4 -24.70 26.27 39.17
N ALA A 5 -25.36 26.67 38.07
CA ALA A 5 -25.36 25.91 36.83
C ALA A 5 -23.98 26.00 36.18
N HIS A 6 -23.20 24.93 36.23
CA HIS A 6 -21.98 24.82 35.42
C HIS A 6 -22.36 24.77 33.94
N LEU A 7 -22.12 25.87 33.23
CA LEU A 7 -22.14 25.93 31.77
C LEU A 7 -21.09 24.93 31.24
N ARG A 8 -21.54 23.76 30.77
CA ARG A 8 -20.69 22.86 29.97
C ARG A 8 -20.32 23.59 28.69
N ALA A 9 -19.03 23.89 28.52
CA ALA A 9 -18.50 24.37 27.26
C ALA A 9 -18.79 23.33 26.16
N ARG A 10 -19.41 23.76 25.06
CA ARG A 10 -19.63 22.89 23.89
C ARG A 10 -18.29 22.67 23.22
N ILE A 11 -17.82 21.42 23.21
CA ILE A 11 -16.68 21.01 22.40
C ILE A 11 -17.13 21.03 20.94
N GLN A 12 -16.48 21.86 20.12
CA GLN A 12 -16.63 21.81 18.67
C GLN A 12 -15.58 20.85 18.12
N VAL A 13 -16.02 19.74 17.55
CA VAL A 13 -15.15 18.85 16.77
C VAL A 13 -14.99 19.47 15.38
N ARG A 14 -13.76 19.62 14.92
CA ARG A 14 -13.43 20.12 13.59
C ARG A 14 -13.21 18.97 12.61
N GLY A 15 -13.60 19.22 11.37
CA GLY A 15 -13.37 18.33 10.23
C GLY A 15 -14.38 17.20 10.05
N ALA A 16 -14.45 16.69 8.83
CA ALA A 16 -15.42 15.71 8.38
C ALA A 16 -15.04 14.26 8.77
N ALA A 17 -13.75 13.97 9.00
CA ALA A 17 -13.26 12.61 9.17
C ALA A 17 -13.96 11.86 10.31
N ILE A 18 -14.24 12.55 11.42
CA ILE A 18 -14.87 11.95 12.60
C ILE A 18 -16.27 11.38 12.32
N HIS A 19 -16.99 11.92 11.34
CA HIS A 19 -18.33 11.48 10.98
C HIS A 19 -18.35 10.05 10.41
N HIS A 20 -17.20 9.55 9.94
CA HIS A 20 -17.07 8.22 9.37
C HIS A 20 -16.63 7.17 10.40
N SER A 21 -16.11 7.58 11.55
CA SER A 21 -15.52 6.70 12.56
C SER A 21 -16.44 5.54 12.97
N THR A 22 -17.74 5.82 13.19
CA THR A 22 -18.69 4.79 13.61
C THR A 22 -18.82 3.70 12.55
N LEU A 23 -19.01 4.05 11.28
CA LEU A 23 -19.17 3.05 10.22
C LEU A 23 -17.87 2.26 10.00
N LEU A 24 -16.72 2.94 10.03
CA LEU A 24 -15.42 2.30 9.80
C LEU A 24 -15.06 1.32 10.91
N SER A 25 -15.46 1.60 12.16
CA SER A 25 -15.22 0.74 13.32
C SER A 25 -16.24 -0.39 13.52
N ASP A 26 -17.43 -0.32 12.89
CA ASP A 26 -18.49 -1.32 13.01
C ASP A 26 -18.28 -2.56 12.12
N GLY A 27 -17.03 -3.03 12.01
CA GLY A 27 -16.67 -4.23 11.25
C GLY A 27 -16.71 -4.10 9.72
N ALA A 28 -16.99 -2.89 9.18
CA ALA A 28 -17.02 -2.64 7.74
C ALA A 28 -15.64 -2.84 7.06
N ILE A 29 -14.56 -2.70 7.83
CA ILE A 29 -13.18 -2.97 7.41
C ILE A 29 -12.67 -4.20 8.17
N PRO A 30 -12.58 -5.38 7.52
CA PRO A 30 -12.16 -6.61 8.19
C PRO A 30 -10.76 -6.51 8.80
N GLY A 31 -10.62 -6.83 10.07
CA GLY A 31 -9.33 -6.84 10.76
C GLY A 31 -8.77 -5.47 11.13
N LEU A 32 -9.56 -4.39 11.03
CA LEU A 32 -9.14 -3.06 11.48
C LEU A 32 -8.58 -3.13 12.92
N THR A 33 -7.33 -2.72 13.10
CA THR A 33 -6.60 -2.77 14.37
C THR A 33 -6.46 -1.39 15.02
N GLY A 34 -6.47 -0.34 14.22
CA GLY A 34 -6.33 1.04 14.67
C GLY A 34 -7.05 1.99 13.74
N MET A 35 -7.58 3.08 14.29
CA MET A 35 -8.17 4.16 13.52
C MET A 35 -7.96 5.48 14.25
N SER A 36 -7.64 6.52 13.50
CA SER A 36 -7.72 7.89 13.98
C SER A 36 -8.36 8.81 12.94
N CYS A 37 -9.10 9.79 13.42
CA CYS A 37 -9.73 10.82 12.60
C CYS A 37 -9.26 12.17 13.14
N VAL A 38 -8.53 12.93 12.34
CA VAL A 38 -8.00 14.24 12.70
C VAL A 38 -8.35 15.21 11.58
N ASP A 39 -9.12 16.24 11.92
CA ASP A 39 -9.68 17.19 10.94
C ASP A 39 -10.39 16.44 9.79
N ASP A 40 -9.86 16.56 8.58
CA ASP A 40 -10.39 15.92 7.37
C ASP A 40 -9.56 14.71 6.93
N THR A 41 -8.69 14.18 7.79
CA THR A 41 -7.87 13.00 7.52
C THR A 41 -8.35 11.80 8.34
N VAL A 42 -8.51 10.66 7.67
CA VAL A 42 -8.72 9.35 8.25
C VAL A 42 -7.44 8.53 8.13
N HIS A 43 -6.97 7.96 9.25
CA HIS A 43 -5.88 6.99 9.27
C HIS A 43 -6.39 5.65 9.81
N LEU A 44 -6.01 4.56 9.18
CA LEU A 44 -6.46 3.20 9.49
C LEU A 44 -5.30 2.24 9.47
N ASP A 45 -5.21 1.38 10.49
CA ASP A 45 -4.24 0.31 10.58
C ASP A 45 -4.93 -1.03 10.40
N VAL A 46 -4.47 -1.83 9.44
CA VAL A 46 -4.94 -3.20 9.17
C VAL A 46 -3.77 -4.18 9.28
N PRO A 47 -4.00 -5.50 9.39
CA PRO A 47 -2.92 -6.45 9.64
C PRO A 47 -1.82 -6.41 8.57
N GLU A 48 -2.22 -6.22 7.32
CA GLU A 48 -1.32 -6.15 6.17
C GLU A 48 -0.74 -4.74 5.88
N GLY A 49 -1.12 -3.69 6.62
CA GLY A 49 -0.73 -2.34 6.22
C GLY A 49 -1.48 -1.18 6.88
N GLU A 50 -1.35 0.00 6.29
CA GLU A 50 -1.98 1.23 6.77
C GLU A 50 -2.55 2.05 5.61
N PHE A 51 -3.62 2.79 5.89
CA PHE A 51 -4.27 3.70 4.95
C PHE A 51 -4.32 5.10 5.55
N ARG A 52 -3.91 6.10 4.77
CA ARG A 52 -4.16 7.51 5.02
C ARG A 52 -5.07 8.06 3.93
N ILE A 53 -6.13 8.74 4.34
CA ILE A 53 -7.17 9.23 3.43
C ILE A 53 -7.49 10.67 3.80
N ASP A 54 -7.25 11.58 2.86
CA ASP A 54 -7.58 13.00 3.03
C ASP A 54 -8.92 13.29 2.33
N LEU A 55 -9.82 13.98 3.02
CA LEU A 55 -11.14 14.39 2.52
C LEU A 55 -11.09 15.89 2.17
N LEU A 56 -11.27 16.23 0.90
CA LEU A 56 -11.35 17.63 0.47
C LEU A 56 -12.75 17.94 -0.04
N GLU A 57 -13.52 18.68 0.74
CA GLU A 57 -14.80 19.23 0.27
C GLU A 57 -14.55 20.35 -0.74
N ARG A 58 -15.10 20.19 -1.94
CA ARG A 58 -15.06 21.15 -3.05
C ARG A 58 -16.45 21.75 -3.24
N PRO A 59 -16.66 23.03 -2.87
CA PRO A 59 -17.96 23.68 -2.96
C PRO A 59 -18.59 23.55 -4.35
N GLY A 60 -19.82 23.04 -4.41
CA GLY A 60 -20.56 22.83 -5.67
C GLY A 60 -20.13 21.62 -6.51
N GLN A 61 -19.10 20.87 -6.09
CA GLN A 61 -18.57 19.70 -6.81
C GLN A 61 -18.65 18.41 -5.99
N GLY A 62 -18.70 18.50 -4.66
CA GLY A 62 -18.73 17.34 -3.75
C GLY A 62 -17.41 17.16 -3.03
N THR A 63 -16.98 15.92 -2.82
CA THR A 63 -15.77 15.58 -2.04
C THR A 63 -14.77 14.84 -2.90
N LEU A 64 -13.51 15.27 -2.87
CA LEU A 64 -12.37 14.52 -3.39
C LEU A 64 -11.78 13.72 -2.24
N LEU A 65 -11.61 12.42 -2.43
CA LEU A 65 -10.91 11.53 -1.52
C LEU A 65 -9.53 11.21 -2.10
N THR A 66 -8.46 11.49 -1.35
CA THR A 66 -7.10 11.10 -1.73
C THR A 66 -6.63 9.98 -0.83
N PHE A 67 -6.42 8.80 -1.40
CA PHE A 67 -5.98 7.60 -0.70
C PHE A 67 -4.47 7.40 -0.84
N ARG A 68 -3.85 6.96 0.25
CA ARG A 68 -2.48 6.45 0.28
C ARG A 68 -2.48 5.18 1.11
N ALA A 69 -2.00 4.09 0.53
CA ALA A 69 -1.88 2.81 1.20
C ALA A 69 -0.43 2.36 1.22
N VAL A 70 -0.01 1.78 2.34
CA VAL A 70 1.26 1.08 2.48
C VAL A 70 0.95 -0.32 2.95
N PHE A 71 1.33 -1.32 2.15
CA PHE A 71 1.17 -2.73 2.47
C PHE A 71 2.52 -3.37 2.76
N ARG A 72 2.53 -4.30 3.72
CA ARG A 72 3.71 -5.02 4.18
C ARG A 72 3.46 -6.51 3.97
N GLU A 73 4.41 -7.18 3.35
CA GLU A 73 4.37 -8.64 3.26
C GLU A 73 4.73 -9.27 4.60
N GLU A 74 4.01 -10.32 4.95
CA GLU A 74 4.41 -11.15 6.07
C GLU A 74 5.74 -11.87 5.79
N PRO A 75 6.56 -12.13 6.82
CA PRO A 75 7.74 -12.95 6.70
C PRO A 75 7.46 -14.28 5.96
N PRO A 76 8.37 -14.76 5.11
CA PRO A 76 9.78 -14.35 4.99
C PRO A 76 10.08 -13.32 3.88
N ALA A 77 9.07 -12.85 3.14
CA ALA A 77 9.29 -12.06 1.92
C ALA A 77 9.61 -10.57 2.19
N GLU A 78 9.27 -10.04 3.36
CA GLU A 78 9.61 -8.70 3.91
C GLU A 78 9.43 -7.48 2.96
N GLY A 79 8.67 -7.64 1.88
CA GLY A 79 8.40 -6.58 0.91
C GLY A 79 7.49 -5.48 1.47
N THR A 80 7.73 -4.23 1.05
CA THR A 80 6.84 -3.08 1.30
C THR A 80 6.35 -2.51 -0.02
N TRP A 81 5.04 -2.34 -0.14
CA TRP A 81 4.35 -1.88 -1.34
C TRP A 81 3.56 -0.61 -1.03
N TRP A 82 3.51 0.34 -1.95
CA TRP A 82 2.75 1.57 -1.78
C TRP A 82 1.84 1.82 -2.98
N SER A 83 0.69 2.43 -2.73
CA SER A 83 -0.20 2.92 -3.77
C SER A 83 -0.88 4.22 -3.35
N SER A 84 -1.22 5.05 -4.32
CA SER A 84 -1.98 6.27 -4.11
C SER A 84 -2.96 6.48 -5.24
N TRP A 85 -4.19 6.87 -4.93
CA TRP A 85 -5.23 7.14 -5.91
C TRP A 85 -6.23 8.15 -5.38
N GLU A 86 -7.11 8.61 -6.26
CA GLU A 86 -8.14 9.60 -5.93
C GLU A 86 -9.51 9.12 -6.38
N THR A 87 -10.53 9.43 -5.59
CA THR A 87 -11.94 9.14 -5.91
C THR A 87 -12.77 10.39 -5.66
N GLU A 88 -13.51 10.82 -6.68
CA GLU A 88 -14.44 11.95 -6.58
C GLU A 88 -15.86 11.47 -6.27
N ILE A 89 -16.54 12.17 -5.38
CA ILE A 89 -17.90 11.85 -4.96
C ILE A 89 -18.74 13.11 -4.99
N ALA A 90 -19.85 13.10 -5.72
CA ALA A 90 -20.81 14.20 -5.76
C ALA A 90 -21.67 14.28 -4.49
N ALA A 91 -21.04 14.33 -3.32
CA ALA A 91 -21.68 14.43 -2.01
C ALA A 91 -20.82 15.24 -1.02
N PRO A 92 -21.42 15.87 0.01
CA PRO A 92 -20.67 16.53 1.08
C PRO A 92 -19.76 15.58 1.86
N ALA A 93 -18.70 16.09 2.48
CA ALA A 93 -17.66 15.25 3.07
C ALA A 93 -18.20 14.36 4.19
N ALA A 94 -19.03 14.90 5.08
CA ALA A 94 -19.63 14.16 6.20
C ALA A 94 -20.80 13.23 5.81
N SER A 95 -21.03 12.99 4.51
CA SER A 95 -22.20 12.22 4.06
C SER A 95 -22.01 10.69 4.18
N PRO A 96 -23.11 9.92 4.35
CA PRO A 96 -23.04 8.46 4.34
C PRO A 96 -22.50 7.87 3.03
N GLN A 97 -22.69 8.58 1.91
CA GLN A 97 -22.15 8.16 0.61
C GLN A 97 -20.62 8.16 0.63
N VAL A 98 -19.99 9.17 1.24
CA VAL A 98 -18.54 9.19 1.45
C VAL A 98 -18.11 8.01 2.31
N SER A 99 -18.82 7.72 3.41
CA SER A 99 -18.52 6.55 4.25
C SER A 99 -18.56 5.22 3.46
N GLY A 100 -19.59 5.04 2.63
CA GLY A 100 -19.72 3.86 1.78
C GLY A 100 -18.58 3.72 0.77
N THR A 101 -18.20 4.84 0.13
CA THR A 101 -17.08 4.85 -0.81
C THR A 101 -15.74 4.56 -0.12
N LEU A 102 -15.48 5.14 1.06
CA LEU A 102 -14.27 4.85 1.85
C LEU A 102 -14.12 3.35 2.08
N VAL A 103 -15.17 2.70 2.60
CA VAL A 103 -15.19 1.24 2.85
C VAL A 103 -14.96 0.45 1.56
N ALA A 104 -15.64 0.82 0.47
CA ALA A 104 -15.52 0.13 -0.81
C ALA A 104 -14.09 0.21 -1.38
N GLU A 105 -13.50 1.40 -1.43
CA GLU A 105 -12.15 1.66 -1.95
C GLU A 105 -11.08 0.96 -1.13
N ILE A 106 -11.17 0.99 0.20
CA ILE A 106 -10.23 0.30 1.10
C ILE A 106 -10.30 -1.21 0.84
N ASN A 107 -11.49 -1.79 0.86
CA ASN A 107 -11.65 -3.24 0.70
C ASN A 107 -11.25 -3.70 -0.71
N GLU A 108 -11.50 -2.91 -1.74
CA GLU A 108 -11.04 -3.19 -3.10
C GLU A 108 -9.52 -3.10 -3.23
N SER A 109 -8.90 -2.06 -2.66
CA SER A 109 -7.43 -1.91 -2.66
C SER A 109 -6.74 -3.11 -2.01
N ARG A 110 -7.27 -3.58 -0.86
CA ARG A 110 -6.77 -4.78 -0.18
C ARG A 110 -6.89 -6.04 -1.04
N ARG A 111 -8.04 -6.24 -1.70
CA ARG A 111 -8.22 -7.38 -2.62
C ARG A 111 -7.23 -7.34 -3.79
N ARG A 112 -7.02 -6.17 -4.39
CA ARG A 112 -6.07 -5.98 -5.48
C ARG A 112 -4.63 -6.24 -5.03
N PHE A 113 -4.25 -5.76 -3.85
CA PHE A 113 -2.94 -6.05 -3.27
C PHE A 113 -2.74 -7.55 -3.07
N ALA A 114 -3.69 -8.25 -2.44
CA ALA A 114 -3.60 -9.69 -2.23
C ALA A 114 -3.45 -10.47 -3.55
N ALA A 115 -4.19 -10.07 -4.60
CA ALA A 115 -4.09 -10.67 -5.92
C ALA A 115 -2.73 -10.40 -6.59
N ALA A 116 -2.25 -9.15 -6.56
CA ALA A 116 -0.95 -8.76 -7.11
C ALA A 116 0.21 -9.46 -6.38
N LEU A 117 0.10 -9.62 -5.06
CA LEU A 117 1.07 -10.33 -4.26
C LEU A 117 1.14 -11.82 -4.62
N ALA A 118 -0.02 -12.47 -4.81
CA ALA A 118 -0.07 -13.86 -5.25
C ALA A 118 0.57 -14.06 -6.63
N ASP A 119 0.31 -13.13 -7.56
CA ASP A 119 0.89 -13.14 -8.90
C ASP A 119 2.42 -12.95 -8.88
N ALA A 120 2.90 -11.97 -8.12
CA ALA A 120 4.33 -11.72 -7.94
C ALA A 120 5.06 -12.97 -7.37
N ARG A 121 4.45 -13.66 -6.41
CA ARG A 121 4.99 -14.91 -5.84
C ARG A 121 5.02 -16.04 -6.86
N ALA A 122 3.99 -16.20 -7.67
CA ALA A 122 3.96 -17.20 -8.73
C ALA A 122 5.08 -16.97 -9.76
N HIS A 123 5.32 -15.71 -10.14
CA HIS A 123 6.40 -15.34 -11.05
C HIS A 123 7.80 -15.56 -10.45
N ALA A 124 7.99 -15.28 -9.16
CA ALA A 124 9.25 -15.54 -8.46
C ALA A 124 9.59 -17.04 -8.41
N LEU A 125 8.59 -17.90 -8.16
CA LEU A 125 8.73 -19.36 -8.17
C LEU A 125 9.09 -19.90 -9.57
N ALA A 126 8.42 -19.39 -10.61
CA ALA A 126 8.71 -19.79 -11.99
C ALA A 126 10.14 -19.38 -12.42
N SER A 127 10.62 -18.22 -11.95
CA SER A 127 11.95 -17.70 -12.25
C SER A 127 13.08 -18.47 -11.54
N THR A 128 12.81 -19.01 -10.33
CA THR A 128 13.79 -19.85 -9.60
C THR A 128 13.86 -21.28 -10.16
N ALA A 129 12.75 -21.82 -10.66
CA ALA A 129 12.71 -23.14 -11.30
C ALA A 129 13.55 -23.22 -12.59
N THR A 130 13.65 -22.10 -13.33
CA THR A 130 14.41 -22.02 -14.59
C THR A 130 15.91 -21.83 -14.38
N ALA A 131 16.34 -21.32 -13.23
CA ALA A 131 17.76 -21.18 -12.88
C ALA A 131 18.42 -22.50 -12.44
N THR A 132 17.64 -23.54 -12.15
CA THR A 132 18.13 -24.87 -11.75
C THR A 132 18.02 -25.88 -12.92
N GLY A 133 18.46 -25.47 -14.11
CA GLY A 133 18.72 -26.40 -15.22
C GLY A 133 20.03 -27.15 -14.99
N PRO A 134 20.16 -28.43 -15.37
CA PRO A 134 21.35 -29.23 -15.08
C PRO A 134 22.57 -28.61 -15.76
N GLY A 135 23.62 -28.37 -14.97
CA GLY A 135 24.92 -27.99 -15.48
C GLY A 135 25.38 -28.99 -16.53
N SER A 136 25.28 -28.60 -17.80
CA SER A 136 25.88 -29.32 -18.90
C SER A 136 27.40 -29.19 -18.74
N GLY A 137 28.00 -30.23 -18.18
CA GLY A 137 29.43 -30.33 -17.99
C GLY A 137 30.14 -30.30 -19.33
N SER A 138 30.69 -29.14 -19.68
CA SER A 138 31.74 -29.04 -20.69
C SER A 138 33.07 -29.31 -19.99
N ALA A 139 33.53 -30.56 -20.10
CA ALA A 139 34.89 -30.93 -19.75
C ALA A 139 35.90 -30.11 -20.58
N PRO A 140 36.93 -29.50 -19.98
CA PRO A 140 38.06 -29.00 -20.74
C PRO A 140 38.93 -30.18 -21.15
N ASP A 141 38.80 -30.60 -22.40
CA ASP A 141 39.66 -31.62 -22.99
C ASP A 141 41.08 -31.08 -23.13
N SER A 142 42.02 -31.91 -22.67
CA SER A 142 43.43 -31.59 -22.53
C SER A 142 44.15 -31.95 -23.83
N ARG A 143 44.68 -30.96 -24.57
CA ARG A 143 45.74 -31.19 -25.57
C ARG A 143 46.52 -29.91 -25.90
N GLY A 144 47.71 -29.79 -25.30
CA GLY A 144 48.87 -29.24 -26.01
C GLY A 144 49.41 -30.27 -27.02
N PRO A 145 50.32 -29.93 -27.96
CA PRO A 145 51.60 -29.30 -27.59
C PRO A 145 52.16 -28.20 -28.53
N SER A 146 53.13 -27.48 -27.97
CA SER A 146 54.23 -26.64 -28.51
C SER A 146 54.60 -26.72 -30.00
N ALA A 147 54.99 -25.57 -30.61
CA ALA A 147 56.40 -25.21 -30.89
C ALA A 147 56.62 -23.86 -31.66
N LYS A 148 57.56 -23.07 -31.13
CA LYS A 148 58.66 -22.27 -31.76
C LYS A 148 58.46 -21.32 -32.95
N GLY A 149 59.12 -20.15 -32.82
CA GLY A 149 59.74 -19.36 -33.91
C GLY A 149 59.40 -17.87 -33.83
N ASP A 150 60.12 -17.08 -33.04
CA ASP A 150 61.25 -16.20 -33.44
C ASP A 150 60.80 -14.78 -33.86
N GLY A 151 61.30 -13.76 -33.14
CA GLY A 151 61.15 -12.32 -33.43
C GLY A 151 62.01 -11.86 -34.63
N PRO A 152 62.32 -10.55 -34.85
CA PRO A 152 62.36 -9.47 -33.85
C PRO A 152 61.86 -8.05 -34.31
N LEU A 153 61.93 -7.12 -33.33
CA LEU A 153 62.05 -5.63 -33.34
C LEU A 153 61.97 -4.80 -34.64
N ALA A 154 61.20 -3.68 -34.57
CA ALA A 154 61.65 -2.27 -34.70
C ALA A 154 60.42 -1.36 -34.45
N ALA A 155 60.35 -0.45 -33.47
CA ALA A 155 61.07 0.82 -33.29
C ALA A 155 60.79 1.87 -34.39
N ALA A 156 59.83 2.77 -34.12
CA ALA A 156 59.88 4.24 -34.34
C ALA A 156 58.60 4.89 -33.80
#